data_AF-W8C0B1-F1
#
_entry.id   AF-W8C0B1-F1
#
_cell.length_a   1.000
_cell.length_b   1.000
_cell.length_c   1.000
_cell.angle_alpha   90.00
_cell.angle_beta   90.00
_cell.angle_gamma   90.00
#
_symmetry.space_group_name_H-M   'P 1'
#
loop_
_entity.id
_entity.type
_entity.pdbx_description
1 polymer ?
#
loop_
_entity_poly.entity_id
_entity_poly.type
_entity_poly.pdbx_seq_one_letter_code
_entity_poly.pdbx_strand_id
1 'polypeptide(L)'
;MYSFVCKHPKMVDFILVGPLTNFAMCINMYGSEFLNKVGKIYIMGGNYRGKGNITKSAEFNFMMDPEAAHIVLASVDAPLTILPWETCIDGEFDITLDWRLNVLGSIQSPFIELLNLVERAVFIPKGIERWLVCDAVVVAAYLFPHLTVKESRLYHATVELAGTHTRGQMVIDHLKQEKENALIIMDVNSEEYKKIIAWTAGLEGVNMVGELGRMA
;
A
#
# COMPACT_ATOMS: atom_id res chain seq x y z
N MET A 1 5.90 -16.04 -9.13
CA MET A 1 6.48 -15.63 -7.83
C MET A 1 7.47 -16.67 -7.30
N TYR A 2 7.03 -17.90 -7.02
CA TYR A 2 7.87 -18.97 -6.45
C TYR A 2 9.22 -19.22 -7.18
N SER A 3 9.18 -19.53 -8.48
CA SER A 3 10.40 -19.79 -9.27
C SER A 3 11.41 -18.63 -9.22
N PHE A 4 10.93 -17.39 -9.14
CA PHE A 4 11.79 -16.21 -9.10
C PHE A 4 12.50 -16.07 -7.75
N VAL A 5 11.78 -16.25 -6.63
CA VAL A 5 12.40 -16.23 -5.29
C VAL A 5 13.31 -17.43 -5.06
N CYS A 6 13.09 -18.56 -5.75
CA CYS A 6 14.02 -19.69 -5.73
C CYS A 6 15.36 -19.37 -6.39
N LYS A 7 15.37 -18.55 -7.45
CA LYS A 7 16.60 -18.09 -8.10
C LYS A 7 17.30 -16.97 -7.33
N HIS A 8 16.53 -16.19 -6.57
CA HIS A 8 17.00 -14.99 -5.88
C HIS A 8 16.51 -14.97 -4.42
N PRO A 9 16.93 -15.96 -3.59
CA PRO A 9 16.43 -16.08 -2.24
C PRO A 9 16.80 -14.86 -1.40
N LYS A 10 15.82 -14.31 -0.68
CA LYS A 10 15.91 -13.11 0.16
C LYS A 10 16.32 -11.82 -0.58
N MET A 11 16.32 -11.81 -1.90
CA MET A 11 16.64 -10.64 -2.74
C MET A 11 15.41 -10.05 -3.44
N VAL A 12 14.22 -10.61 -3.20
CA VAL A 12 12.98 -10.21 -3.87
C VAL A 12 11.98 -9.76 -2.82
N ASP A 13 11.73 -8.47 -2.81
CA ASP A 13 10.67 -7.85 -2.02
C ASP A 13 9.36 -7.82 -2.82
N PHE A 14 8.23 -7.89 -2.12
CA PHE A 14 6.91 -7.87 -2.73
C PHE A 14 6.15 -6.62 -2.28
N ILE A 15 5.69 -5.83 -3.25
CA ILE A 15 4.73 -4.75 -3.02
C ILE A 15 3.40 -5.20 -3.63
N LEU A 16 2.45 -5.54 -2.76
CA LEU A 16 1.17 -6.14 -3.10
C LEU A 16 0.09 -5.05 -3.09
N VAL A 17 -0.28 -4.57 -4.28
CA VAL A 17 -1.24 -3.46 -4.49
C VAL A 17 -2.59 -3.91 -5.05
N GLY A 18 -2.83 -5.23 -5.04
CA GLY A 18 -4.08 -5.84 -5.48
C GLY A 18 -4.53 -6.92 -4.51
N PRO A 19 -5.61 -7.65 -4.83
CA PRO A 19 -6.05 -8.79 -4.03
C PRO A 19 -4.92 -9.81 -3.82
N LEU A 20 -4.84 -10.38 -2.62
CA LEU A 20 -3.68 -11.15 -2.16
C LEU A 20 -3.66 -12.60 -2.67
N THR A 21 -4.61 -12.97 -3.54
CA THR A 21 -4.84 -14.33 -4.05
C THR A 21 -3.56 -15.00 -4.56
N ASN A 22 -2.79 -14.31 -5.41
CA ASN A 22 -1.57 -14.89 -6.00
C ASN A 22 -0.49 -15.20 -4.94
N PHE A 23 -0.37 -14.35 -3.93
CA PHE A 23 0.61 -14.54 -2.86
C PHE A 23 0.15 -15.64 -1.90
N ALA A 24 -1.12 -15.64 -1.51
CA ALA A 24 -1.74 -16.70 -0.70
C ALA A 24 -1.67 -18.07 -1.38
N MET A 25 -1.88 -18.14 -2.71
CA MET A 25 -1.69 -19.38 -3.46
C MET A 25 -0.25 -19.90 -3.37
N CYS A 26 0.75 -19.01 -3.45
CA CYS A 26 2.15 -19.43 -3.28
C CYS A 26 2.42 -19.97 -1.87
N ILE A 27 1.82 -19.36 -0.84
CA ILE A 27 1.90 -19.85 0.54
C ILE A 27 1.24 -21.23 0.64
N ASN A 28 0.03 -21.42 0.11
CA ASN A 28 -0.67 -22.70 0.17
C ASN A 28 0.06 -23.82 -0.57
N MET A 29 0.69 -23.52 -1.71
CA MET A 29 1.36 -24.52 -2.53
C MET A 29 2.75 -24.90 -1.99
N TYR A 30 3.48 -23.96 -1.40
CA TYR A 30 4.91 -24.12 -1.09
C TYR A 30 5.26 -23.82 0.37
N GLY A 31 4.35 -23.26 1.15
CA GLY A 31 4.50 -22.99 2.58
C GLY A 31 5.80 -22.25 2.93
N SER A 32 6.50 -22.79 3.93
CA SER A 32 7.78 -22.26 4.39
C SER A 32 8.86 -22.26 3.31
N GLU A 33 8.80 -23.15 2.31
CA GLU A 33 9.77 -23.16 1.21
C GLU A 33 9.69 -21.87 0.38
N PHE A 34 8.51 -21.27 0.24
CA PHE A 34 8.33 -19.96 -0.38
C PHE A 34 8.67 -18.82 0.57
N LEU A 35 8.08 -18.81 1.77
CA LEU A 35 8.23 -17.71 2.74
C LEU A 35 9.69 -17.51 3.18
N ASN A 36 10.45 -18.60 3.33
CA ASN A 36 11.87 -18.53 3.67
C ASN A 36 12.72 -17.89 2.56
N LYS A 37 12.21 -17.71 1.34
CA LYS A 37 12.92 -17.09 0.22
C LYS A 37 12.42 -15.68 -0.12
N VAL A 38 11.26 -15.28 0.40
CA VAL A 38 10.73 -13.92 0.23
C VAL A 38 11.53 -12.92 1.09
N GLY A 39 11.80 -11.74 0.51
CA GLY A 39 12.35 -10.58 1.22
C GLY A 39 11.28 -9.86 2.04
N LYS A 40 11.22 -8.53 1.93
CA LYS A 40 10.21 -7.69 2.58
C LYS A 40 8.85 -7.81 1.88
N ILE A 41 7.77 -7.64 2.63
CA ILE A 41 6.39 -7.66 2.13
C ILE A 41 5.72 -6.35 2.53
N TYR A 42 5.24 -5.63 1.51
CA TYR A 42 4.48 -4.40 1.64
C TYR A 42 3.11 -4.63 1.02
N ILE A 43 2.05 -4.21 1.70
CA ILE A 43 0.67 -4.38 1.27
C ILE A 43 0.00 -3.01 1.24
N MET A 44 -0.64 -2.66 0.12
CA MET A 44 -1.68 -1.64 0.11
C MET A 44 -3.02 -2.35 0.27
N GLY A 45 -3.70 -2.07 1.37
CA GLY A 45 -5.03 -2.60 1.59
C GLY A 45 -5.36 -2.79 3.06
N GLY A 46 -6.58 -3.27 3.29
CA GLY A 46 -7.12 -3.43 4.62
C GLY A 46 -7.42 -2.08 5.28
N ASN A 47 -7.84 -2.16 6.53
CA ASN A 47 -8.20 -1.00 7.33
C ASN A 47 -7.96 -1.25 8.82
N TYR A 48 -7.73 -0.21 9.60
CA TYR A 48 -7.39 -0.36 11.02
C TYR A 48 -8.44 0.25 11.96
N ARG A 49 -9.33 1.10 11.44
CA ARG A 49 -10.48 1.68 12.14
C ARG A 49 -11.80 1.14 11.60
N GLY A 50 -11.76 0.18 10.69
CA GLY A 50 -12.94 -0.42 10.06
C GLY A 50 -13.64 0.51 9.09
N LYS A 51 -12.94 1.48 8.48
CA LYS A 51 -13.50 2.28 7.37
C LYS A 51 -13.27 1.54 6.06
N GLY A 52 -14.34 1.15 5.38
CA GLY A 52 -14.27 0.52 4.06
C GLY A 52 -14.40 1.51 2.89
N ASN A 53 -14.03 1.07 1.69
CA ASN A 53 -14.26 1.78 0.42
C ASN A 53 -15.05 0.96 -0.61
N ILE A 54 -15.29 -0.32 -0.33
CA ILE A 54 -16.15 -1.19 -1.15
C ILE A 54 -17.39 -1.65 -0.37
N THR A 55 -17.22 -1.96 0.91
CA THR A 55 -18.32 -2.12 1.87
C THR A 55 -18.20 -1.06 2.96
N LYS A 56 -19.12 -1.07 3.93
CA LYS A 56 -19.05 -0.17 5.09
C LYS A 56 -17.75 -0.35 5.89
N SER A 57 -17.20 -1.57 5.90
CA SER A 57 -16.14 -1.96 6.82
C SER A 57 -14.92 -2.60 6.17
N ALA A 58 -14.95 -2.90 4.87
CA ALA A 58 -13.86 -3.58 4.19
C ALA A 58 -13.27 -2.70 3.10
N GLU A 59 -11.94 -2.71 3.03
CA GLU A 59 -11.16 -2.13 1.94
C GLU A 59 -11.19 -3.08 0.72
N PHE A 60 -11.14 -2.51 -0.47
CA PHE A 60 -11.25 -3.16 -1.77
C PHE A 60 -10.38 -4.42 -1.91
N ASN A 61 -9.05 -4.32 -1.77
CA ASN A 61 -8.13 -5.44 -1.97
C ASN A 61 -8.41 -6.59 -0.99
N PHE A 62 -8.69 -6.28 0.28
CA PHE A 62 -9.01 -7.29 1.29
C PHE A 62 -10.40 -7.90 1.07
N MET A 63 -11.38 -7.13 0.61
CA MET A 63 -12.73 -7.63 0.34
C MET A 63 -12.81 -8.52 -0.91
N MET A 64 -11.96 -8.25 -1.91
CA MET A 64 -11.95 -9.03 -3.16
C MET A 64 -11.51 -10.48 -2.90
N ASP A 65 -10.65 -10.71 -1.91
CA ASP A 65 -10.27 -12.06 -1.46
C ASP A 65 -9.92 -12.07 0.04
N PRO A 66 -10.96 -12.12 0.93
CA PRO A 66 -10.76 -12.09 2.38
C PRO A 66 -9.97 -13.31 2.88
N GLU A 67 -10.20 -14.48 2.29
CA GLU A 67 -9.49 -15.71 2.62
C GLU A 67 -8.00 -15.59 2.32
N ALA A 68 -7.62 -15.04 1.15
CA ALA A 68 -6.22 -14.80 0.83
C ALA A 68 -5.60 -13.81 1.81
N ALA A 69 -6.29 -12.72 2.16
CA ALA A 69 -5.78 -11.76 3.13
C ALA A 69 -5.56 -12.38 4.51
N HIS A 70 -6.50 -13.22 4.96
CA HIS A 70 -6.35 -14.01 6.19
C HIS A 70 -5.14 -14.94 6.13
N ILE A 71 -4.98 -15.71 5.04
CA ILE A 71 -3.85 -16.64 4.86
C ILE A 71 -2.52 -15.89 4.94
N VAL A 72 -2.40 -14.74 4.27
CA VAL A 72 -1.16 -13.95 4.28
C VAL A 72 -0.84 -13.45 5.68
N LEU A 73 -1.80 -12.82 6.39
CA LEU A 73 -1.56 -12.31 7.74
C LEU A 73 -1.26 -13.41 8.76
N ALA A 74 -1.88 -14.59 8.60
CA ALA A 74 -1.69 -15.72 9.52
C ALA A 74 -0.41 -16.52 9.28
N SER A 75 0.12 -16.54 8.05
CA SER A 75 1.21 -17.44 7.67
C SER A 75 2.60 -16.82 7.66
N VAL A 76 2.71 -15.49 7.60
CA VAL A 76 4.01 -14.80 7.53
C VAL A 76 4.57 -14.60 8.94
N ASP A 77 5.74 -15.18 9.22
CA ASP A 77 6.33 -15.18 10.57
C ASP A 77 6.88 -13.82 11.05
N ALA A 78 7.25 -12.96 10.11
CA ALA A 78 7.84 -11.64 10.36
C ALA A 78 6.81 -10.53 10.07
N PRO A 79 6.83 -9.41 10.83
CA PRO A 79 5.90 -8.33 10.57
C PRO A 79 6.00 -7.82 9.14
N LEU A 80 4.87 -7.86 8.44
CA LEU A 80 4.72 -7.26 7.11
C LEU A 80 4.27 -5.79 7.25
N THR A 81 4.60 -4.95 6.26
CA THR A 81 4.23 -3.54 6.29
C THR A 81 2.92 -3.32 5.55
N ILE A 82 1.95 -2.66 6.17
CA ILE A 82 0.64 -2.38 5.57
C ILE A 82 0.41 -0.87 5.50
N LEU A 83 0.07 -0.38 4.31
CA LEU A 83 -0.57 0.91 4.11
C LEU A 83 -2.09 0.69 4.04
N PRO A 84 -2.83 0.92 5.13
CA PRO A 84 -4.28 0.75 5.16
C PRO A 84 -4.98 1.89 4.42
N TRP A 85 -6.23 1.66 4.01
CA TRP A 85 -7.05 2.64 3.31
C TRP A 85 -7.16 3.97 4.05
N GLU A 86 -7.35 3.94 5.38
CA GLU A 86 -7.53 5.16 6.16
C GLU A 86 -6.35 6.10 6.05
N THR A 87 -5.12 5.60 5.89
CA THR A 87 -3.93 6.45 5.76
C THR A 87 -3.93 7.29 4.48
N CYS A 88 -4.66 6.85 3.43
CA CYS A 88 -4.83 7.63 2.22
C CYS A 88 -5.95 8.68 2.30
N ILE A 89 -6.95 8.48 3.17
CA ILE A 89 -8.17 9.30 3.16
C ILE A 89 -8.32 10.19 4.38
N ASP A 90 -7.82 9.73 5.53
CA ASP A 90 -7.79 10.45 6.79
C ASP A 90 -6.43 11.16 6.94
N GLY A 91 -6.41 12.30 7.62
CA GLY A 91 -5.17 13.02 7.95
C GLY A 91 -4.74 14.07 6.93
N GLU A 92 -3.45 14.44 7.00
CA GLU A 92 -2.82 15.49 6.16
C GLU A 92 -2.50 15.03 4.73
N PHE A 93 -2.83 13.78 4.39
CA PHE A 93 -2.61 13.26 3.04
C PHE A 93 -3.65 13.81 2.05
N ASP A 94 -3.61 15.13 1.80
CA ASP A 94 -4.58 15.84 0.98
C ASP A 94 -3.93 16.45 -0.27
N ILE A 95 -3.84 15.63 -1.32
CA ILE A 95 -3.36 16.09 -2.63
C ILE A 95 -4.57 16.41 -3.49
N THR A 96 -4.73 17.68 -3.83
CA THR A 96 -5.85 18.13 -4.67
C THR A 96 -5.68 17.65 -6.11
N LEU A 97 -6.80 17.37 -6.78
CA LEU A 97 -6.80 17.06 -8.20
C LEU A 97 -6.28 18.25 -9.02
N ASP A 98 -6.50 19.49 -8.55
CA ASP A 98 -5.94 20.70 -9.14
C ASP A 98 -4.40 20.67 -9.18
N TRP A 99 -3.75 20.41 -8.04
CA TRP A 99 -2.30 20.27 -7.98
C TRP A 99 -1.82 19.14 -8.91
N ARG A 100 -2.50 17.99 -8.88
CA ARG A 100 -2.18 16.87 -9.76
C ARG A 100 -2.24 17.25 -11.24
N LEU A 101 -3.28 17.94 -11.69
CA LEU A 101 -3.48 18.22 -13.11
C LEU A 101 -2.72 19.44 -13.61
N ASN A 102 -2.45 20.43 -12.75
CA ASN A 102 -1.89 21.72 -13.14
C ASN A 102 -0.43 21.91 -12.72
N VAL A 103 0.04 21.22 -11.67
CA VAL A 103 1.45 21.27 -11.23
C VAL A 103 2.20 20.02 -11.67
N LEU A 104 1.77 18.83 -11.23
CA LEU A 104 2.39 17.59 -11.69
C LEU A 104 2.10 17.38 -13.18
N GLY A 105 0.85 17.65 -13.60
CA GLY A 105 0.37 17.47 -14.96
C GLY A 105 0.99 18.41 -16.00
N SER A 106 1.68 19.48 -15.59
CA SER A 106 2.39 20.39 -16.51
C SER A 106 3.78 19.88 -16.91
N ILE A 107 4.29 18.83 -16.25
CA ILE A 107 5.59 18.24 -16.57
C ILE A 107 5.49 17.54 -17.93
N GLN A 108 6.40 17.90 -18.84
CA GLN A 108 6.46 17.33 -20.19
C GLN A 108 7.23 16.00 -20.16
N SER A 109 6.55 14.93 -19.80
CA SER A 109 7.09 13.57 -19.91
C SER A 109 6.03 12.58 -20.42
N PRO A 110 6.43 11.52 -21.17
CA PRO A 110 5.47 10.56 -21.74
C PRO A 110 4.57 9.90 -20.69
N PHE A 111 5.08 9.69 -19.48
CA PHE A 111 4.31 9.12 -18.37
C PHE A 111 3.23 10.08 -17.86
N ILE A 112 3.55 11.37 -17.69
CA ILE A 112 2.57 12.38 -17.24
C ILE A 112 1.51 12.62 -18.31
N GLU A 113 1.88 12.63 -19.59
CA GLU A 113 0.93 12.72 -20.70
C GLU A 113 -0.10 11.58 -20.65
N LEU A 114 0.37 10.33 -20.47
CA LEU A 114 -0.49 9.17 -20.33
C LEU A 114 -1.41 9.28 -19.10
N LEU A 115 -0.85 9.62 -17.93
CA LEU A 115 -1.67 9.76 -16.73
C LEU A 115 -2.69 10.88 -16.86
N ASN A 116 -2.33 12.02 -17.46
CA ASN A 116 -3.26 13.11 -17.72
C ASN A 116 -4.45 12.65 -18.58
N LEU A 117 -4.19 11.85 -19.63
CA LEU A 117 -5.23 11.32 -20.50
C LEU A 117 -6.20 10.41 -19.72
N VAL A 118 -5.66 9.43 -18.99
CA VAL A 118 -6.47 8.43 -18.27
C VAL A 118 -7.21 9.06 -17.10
N GLU A 119 -6.53 9.83 -16.26
CA GLU A 119 -7.11 10.39 -15.04
C GLU A 119 -8.13 11.48 -15.34
N ARG A 120 -7.91 12.35 -16.34
CA ARG A 120 -8.93 13.34 -16.73
C ARG A 120 -10.22 12.67 -17.21
N ALA A 121 -10.11 11.57 -17.97
CA ALA A 121 -11.26 10.82 -18.45
C ALA A 121 -12.06 10.14 -17.31
N VAL A 122 -11.40 9.76 -16.22
CA VAL A 122 -12.05 9.07 -15.09
C VAL A 122 -12.51 10.03 -13.99
N PHE A 123 -11.67 11.00 -13.61
CA PHE A 123 -11.85 11.80 -12.40
C PHE A 123 -12.76 13.00 -12.63
N ILE A 124 -12.61 13.71 -13.76
CA ILE A 124 -13.41 14.92 -14.04
C ILE A 124 -14.90 14.58 -14.15
N PRO A 125 -15.35 13.56 -14.93
CA PRO A 125 -16.77 13.24 -15.03
C PRO A 125 -17.40 12.76 -13.71
N LYS A 126 -16.58 12.21 -12.80
CA LYS A 126 -17.01 11.73 -11.48
C LYS A 126 -16.99 12.83 -10.41
N GLY A 127 -16.56 14.04 -10.74
CA GLY A 127 -16.45 15.14 -9.78
C GLY A 127 -15.46 14.86 -8.65
N ILE A 128 -14.40 14.09 -8.93
CA ILE A 128 -13.38 13.80 -7.93
C ILE A 128 -12.53 15.05 -7.71
N GLU A 129 -12.36 15.46 -6.45
CA GLU A 129 -11.60 16.66 -6.08
C GLU A 129 -10.22 16.35 -5.47
N ARG A 130 -10.05 15.13 -4.92
CA ARG A 130 -8.80 14.66 -4.30
C ARG A 130 -8.15 13.58 -5.15
N TRP A 131 -6.85 13.69 -5.35
CA TRP A 131 -6.05 12.69 -6.06
C TRP A 131 -5.55 11.62 -5.08
N LEU A 132 -6.29 10.51 -5.01
CA LEU A 132 -5.97 9.37 -4.14
C LEU A 132 -5.15 8.34 -4.91
N VAL A 133 -3.90 8.15 -4.50
CA VAL A 133 -2.91 7.28 -5.17
C VAL A 133 -2.26 6.30 -4.19
N CYS A 134 -3.09 5.58 -3.45
CA CYS A 134 -2.65 4.66 -2.40
C CYS A 134 -1.54 3.70 -2.82
N ASP A 135 -1.67 3.08 -4.00
CA ASP A 135 -0.69 2.13 -4.52
C ASP A 135 0.69 2.76 -4.71
N ALA A 136 0.73 4.00 -5.21
CA ALA A 136 1.99 4.72 -5.37
C ALA A 136 2.54 5.20 -4.02
N VAL A 137 1.69 5.49 -3.03
CA VAL A 137 2.12 5.85 -1.67
C VAL A 137 2.81 4.68 -0.98
N VAL A 138 2.33 3.44 -1.12
CA VAL A 138 3.02 2.28 -0.51
C VAL A 138 4.39 2.04 -1.17
N VAL A 139 4.51 2.32 -2.48
CA VAL A 139 5.81 2.28 -3.18
C VAL A 139 6.74 3.38 -2.66
N ALA A 140 6.23 4.59 -2.44
CA ALA A 140 7.01 5.67 -1.82
C ALA A 140 7.45 5.30 -0.39
N ALA A 141 6.57 4.69 0.40
CA ALA A 141 6.89 4.22 1.75
C ALA A 141 7.96 3.11 1.74
N TYR A 142 8.00 2.28 0.71
CA TYR A 142 9.05 1.27 0.53
C TYR A 142 10.40 1.90 0.15
N LEU A 143 10.41 2.83 -0.82
CA LEU A 143 11.64 3.42 -1.36
C LEU A 143 12.23 4.53 -0.48
N PHE A 144 11.36 5.30 0.19
CA PHE A 144 11.69 6.50 0.97
C PHE A 144 10.96 6.47 2.32
N PRO A 145 11.15 5.45 3.17
CA PRO A 145 10.39 5.30 4.41
C PRO A 145 10.58 6.51 5.35
N HIS A 146 11.80 7.04 5.45
CA HIS A 146 12.12 8.18 6.32
C HIS A 146 11.49 9.51 5.90
N LEU A 147 11.09 9.65 4.62
CA LEU A 147 10.38 10.84 4.12
C LEU A 147 8.87 10.62 4.12
N THR A 148 8.45 9.41 3.78
CA THR A 148 7.04 9.12 3.51
C THR A 148 6.28 8.76 4.78
N VAL A 149 6.85 7.96 5.68
CA VAL A 149 6.14 7.43 6.86
C VAL A 149 6.33 8.36 8.05
N LYS A 150 5.26 9.01 8.51
CA LYS A 150 5.28 9.87 9.72
C LYS A 150 4.99 9.08 10.98
N GLU A 151 4.01 8.18 10.94
CA GLU A 151 3.65 7.33 12.06
C GLU A 151 3.39 5.90 11.58
N SER A 152 3.92 4.93 12.30
CA SER A 152 3.57 3.53 12.15
C SER A 152 3.60 2.80 13.48
N ARG A 153 2.83 1.72 13.60
CA ARG A 153 2.76 0.92 14.83
C ARG A 153 2.65 -0.56 14.52
N LEU A 154 3.32 -1.37 15.34
CA LEU A 154 3.17 -2.82 15.31
C LEU A 154 1.88 -3.23 16.03
N TYR A 155 1.12 -4.10 15.38
CA TYR A 155 -0.05 -4.75 15.92
C TYR A 155 -0.10 -6.21 15.47
N HIS A 156 -0.90 -6.99 16.17
CA HIS A 156 -1.46 -8.19 15.56
C HIS A 156 -2.69 -7.79 14.74
N ALA A 157 -2.76 -8.28 13.50
CA ALA A 157 -3.83 -8.05 12.56
C ALA A 157 -4.34 -9.38 12.00
N THR A 158 -5.66 -9.50 11.89
CA THR A 158 -6.35 -10.63 11.24
C THR A 158 -7.46 -10.11 10.31
N VAL A 159 -8.20 -11.01 9.67
CA VAL A 159 -9.32 -10.67 8.77
C VAL A 159 -10.59 -11.38 9.23
N GLU A 160 -11.69 -10.64 9.32
CA GLU A 160 -13.01 -11.22 9.56
C GLU A 160 -13.54 -11.88 8.28
N LEU A 161 -14.00 -13.13 8.39
CA LEU A 161 -14.41 -13.94 7.23
C LEU A 161 -15.90 -14.28 7.20
N ALA A 162 -16.57 -14.33 8.35
CA ALA A 162 -17.94 -14.84 8.49
C ALA A 162 -18.97 -13.73 8.75
N GLY A 163 -18.55 -12.56 9.22
CA GLY A 163 -19.45 -11.47 9.61
C GLY A 163 -20.30 -10.95 8.45
N THR A 164 -21.62 -10.81 8.68
CA THR A 164 -22.57 -10.28 7.67
C THR A 164 -22.26 -8.85 7.24
N HIS A 165 -21.70 -8.05 8.15
CA HIS A 165 -21.36 -6.64 7.89
C HIS A 165 -19.87 -6.38 7.80
N THR A 166 -19.06 -7.32 8.29
CA THR A 166 -17.64 -7.12 8.57
C THR A 166 -16.71 -8.08 7.81
N ARG A 167 -17.24 -8.98 6.98
CA ARG A 167 -16.42 -9.81 6.09
C ARG A 167 -15.45 -8.93 5.28
N GLY A 168 -14.17 -9.31 5.26
CA GLY A 168 -13.08 -8.58 4.61
C GLY A 168 -12.51 -7.42 5.43
N GLN A 169 -13.06 -7.10 6.60
CA GLN A 169 -12.48 -6.11 7.51
C GLN A 169 -11.17 -6.65 8.09
N MET A 170 -10.13 -5.82 8.13
CA MET A 170 -8.92 -6.13 8.90
C MET A 170 -9.17 -5.74 10.37
N VAL A 171 -8.94 -6.69 11.26
CA VAL A 171 -9.19 -6.57 12.70
C VAL A 171 -7.86 -6.42 13.41
N ILE A 172 -7.71 -5.33 14.17
CA ILE A 172 -6.51 -5.02 14.94
C ILE A 172 -6.69 -5.43 16.39
N ASP A 173 -5.77 -6.24 16.90
CA ASP A 173 -5.66 -6.54 18.32
C ASP A 173 -4.97 -5.39 19.06
N HIS A 174 -5.78 -4.38 19.41
CA HIS A 174 -5.35 -3.25 20.22
C HIS A 174 -5.15 -3.60 21.71
N LEU A 175 -5.64 -4.77 22.16
CA LEU A 175 -5.44 -5.28 23.52
C LEU A 175 -4.08 -5.99 23.67
N LYS A 176 -3.38 -6.26 22.55
CA LYS A 176 -2.05 -6.89 22.50
C LYS A 176 -2.03 -8.27 23.17
N GLN A 177 -3.04 -9.08 22.90
CA GLN A 177 -3.17 -10.46 23.36
C GLN A 177 -2.42 -11.45 22.45
N GLU A 178 -2.27 -11.12 21.18
CA GLU A 178 -1.59 -11.95 20.18
C GLU A 178 -0.22 -11.40 19.78
N LYS A 179 0.62 -12.25 19.20
CA LYS A 179 1.94 -11.87 18.70
C LYS A 179 1.77 -10.92 17.51
N GLU A 180 2.41 -9.75 17.58
CA GLU A 180 2.41 -8.75 16.50
C GLU A 180 2.91 -9.34 15.17
N ASN A 181 2.16 -9.12 14.09
CA ASN A 181 2.42 -9.66 12.74
C ASN A 181 2.36 -8.60 11.63
N ALA A 182 2.01 -7.36 11.95
CA ALA A 182 1.88 -6.29 10.96
C ALA A 182 2.35 -4.94 11.52
N LEU A 183 3.19 -4.26 10.73
CA LEU A 183 3.53 -2.84 10.92
C LEU A 183 2.54 -2.00 10.10
N ILE A 184 1.63 -1.32 10.80
CA ILE A 184 0.59 -0.50 10.18
C ILE A 184 1.10 0.93 10.03
N ILE A 185 1.16 1.44 8.79
CA ILE A 185 1.46 2.84 8.50
C ILE A 185 0.21 3.66 8.80
N MET A 186 0.26 4.54 9.80
CA MET A 186 -0.90 5.29 10.30
C MET A 186 -0.96 6.72 9.77
N ASP A 187 0.18 7.31 9.42
CA ASP A 187 0.28 8.66 8.86
C ASP A 187 1.43 8.75 7.86
N VAL A 188 1.24 9.55 6.80
CA VAL A 188 2.19 9.74 5.71
C VAL A 188 2.35 11.22 5.35
N ASN A 189 3.53 11.58 4.85
CA ASN A 189 3.84 12.95 4.47
C ASN A 189 3.47 13.22 3.00
N SER A 190 2.38 13.96 2.78
CA SER A 190 1.92 14.32 1.43
C SER A 190 2.89 15.25 0.69
N GLU A 191 3.54 16.17 1.39
CA GLU A 191 4.48 17.11 0.76
C GLU A 191 5.76 16.41 0.30
N GLU A 192 6.28 15.47 1.09
CA GLU A 192 7.40 14.64 0.65
C GLU A 192 6.99 13.70 -0.50
N TYR A 193 5.79 13.12 -0.44
CA TYR A 193 5.25 12.34 -1.56
C TYR A 193 5.15 13.17 -2.85
N LYS A 194 4.67 14.43 -2.78
CA LYS A 194 4.63 15.34 -3.93
C LYS A 194 6.02 15.55 -4.55
N LYS A 195 7.07 15.68 -3.74
CA LYS A 195 8.46 15.79 -4.22
C LYS A 195 8.92 14.49 -4.89
N ILE A 196 8.63 13.34 -4.27
CA ILE A 196 8.99 12.02 -4.81
C ILE A 196 8.36 11.80 -6.20
N ILE A 197 7.05 12.05 -6.34
CA ILE A 197 6.34 11.84 -7.61
C ILE A 197 6.75 12.87 -8.68
N ALA A 198 7.03 14.10 -8.28
CA ALA A 198 7.54 15.12 -9.20
C ALA A 198 8.95 14.77 -9.72
N TRP A 199 9.82 14.25 -8.86
CA TRP A 199 11.14 13.75 -9.27
C TRP A 199 11.03 12.58 -10.26
N THR A 200 10.16 11.60 -9.98
CA THR A 200 9.94 10.47 -10.91
C THR A 200 9.30 10.89 -12.22
N ALA A 201 8.48 11.95 -12.22
CA ALA A 201 7.92 12.55 -13.42
C ALA A 201 8.94 13.32 -14.29
N GLY A 202 10.13 13.61 -13.76
CA GLY A 202 11.19 14.34 -14.44
C GLY A 202 11.20 15.84 -14.18
N LEU A 203 10.67 16.32 -13.05
CA LEU A 203 10.70 17.75 -12.71
C LEU A 203 12.14 18.24 -12.53
N GLU A 204 12.53 19.26 -13.29
CA GLU A 204 13.85 19.88 -13.16
C GLU A 204 14.08 20.47 -11.75
N GLY A 205 15.29 20.30 -11.23
CA GLY A 205 15.68 20.84 -9.92
C GLY A 205 15.28 20.00 -8.70
N VAL A 206 14.52 18.91 -8.87
CA VAL A 206 14.25 17.94 -7.80
C VAL A 206 15.13 16.70 -8.00
N ASN A 207 15.87 16.28 -6.97
CA ASN A 207 16.70 15.08 -7.02
C ASN A 207 16.56 14.27 -5.74
N MET A 208 16.01 13.04 -5.85
CA MET A 208 15.80 12.14 -4.72
C MET A 208 16.75 10.95 -4.71
N VAL A 209 17.74 10.87 -5.61
CA VAL A 209 18.64 9.71 -5.74
C VAL A 209 19.39 9.44 -4.43
N GLY A 210 19.84 10.50 -3.74
CA GLY A 210 20.56 10.39 -2.47
C GLY A 210 19.71 9.88 -1.31
N GLU A 211 18.38 9.89 -1.44
CA GLU A 211 17.42 9.52 -0.40
C GLU A 211 16.87 8.09 -0.56
N LEU A 212 17.17 7.42 -1.68
CA LEU A 212 16.72 6.05 -1.96
C LEU A 212 17.22 5.06 -0.90
N GLY A 213 16.29 4.31 -0.31
CA GLY A 213 16.60 3.20 0.60
C GLY A 213 17.10 3.61 1.99
N ARG A 214 17.16 4.91 2.31
CA ARG A 214 17.48 5.36 3.66
C ARG A 214 16.35 4.99 4.63
N MET A 215 16.73 4.33 5.72
CA MET A 215 15.84 3.96 6.81
C MET A 215 15.50 5.19 7.67
N ALA A 216 14.32 5.18 8.28
CA ALA A 216 13.87 6.19 9.26
C ALA A 216 14.71 6.15 10.54
#